data_AF-A0A1I0Q619-F1
#
_entry.id   AF-A0A1I0Q619-F1
#
_cell.length_a   1.000
_cell.length_b   1.000
_cell.length_c   1.000
_cell.angle_alpha   90.00
_cell.angle_beta   90.00
_cell.angle_gamma   90.00
#
_symmetry.space_group_name_H-M   'P 1'
#
loop_
_entity.id
_entity.type
_entity.pdbx_description
1 polymer ?
#
loop_
_entity_poly.entity_id
_entity_poly.type
_entity_poly.pdbx_seq_one_letter_code
_entity_poly.pdbx_strand_id
1 'polypeptide(L)' 'MPRKYSVVCEDSLAADIEALAREYDISEQEVLHQLVEVGLEARD' A
#
# COMPACT_ATOMS: atom_id res chain seq x y z
N MET A 1 -5.17 -3.69 19.38
CA MET A 1 -4.14 -4.73 19.16
C MET A 1 -3.76 -4.68 17.69
N PRO A 2 -2.47 -4.57 17.31
CA PRO A 2 -2.09 -4.56 15.91
C PRO A 2 -2.42 -5.90 15.24
N ARG A 3 -2.93 -5.85 14.00
CA ARG A 3 -3.22 -7.02 13.17
C ARG A 3 -2.26 -6.99 11.99
N LYS A 4 -1.64 -8.14 11.68
CA LYS A 4 -0.75 -8.28 10.54
C LYS A 4 -1.50 -8.98 9.41
N TYR A 5 -1.51 -8.35 8.25
CA TYR A 5 -1.98 -8.93 7.00
C TYR A 5 -0.79 -9.02 6.04
N SER A 6 -0.76 -10.07 5.21
CA SER A 6 0.23 -10.25 4.16
C SER A 6 -0.51 -10.39 2.83
N VAL A 7 -0.04 -9.68 1.80
CA VAL A 7 -0.58 -9.74 0.44
C VAL A 7 0.51 -10.19 -0.51
N VAL A 8 0.16 -11.06 -1.46
CA VAL A 8 1.03 -11.44 -2.57
C VAL A 8 0.57 -10.63 -3.77
N CYS A 9 1.50 -9.96 -4.43
CA CYS A 9 1.24 -9.10 -5.58
C CYS A 9 2.17 -9.49 -6.74
N GLU A 10 1.71 -9.20 -7.95
CA GLU A 10 2.51 -9.32 -9.17
C GLU A 10 3.59 -8.22 -9.21
N ASP A 11 4.68 -8.47 -9.94
CA ASP A 11 5.83 -7.56 -10.03
C ASP A 11 5.44 -6.14 -10.48
N SER A 12 4.42 -6.00 -11.33
CA SER A 12 3.94 -4.68 -11.77
C SER A 12 3.33 -3.88 -10.61
N LEU A 13 2.54 -4.53 -9.76
CA LEU A 13 1.92 -3.85 -8.61
C LEU A 13 2.96 -3.53 -7.54
N ALA A 14 3.95 -4.40 -7.34
CA ALA A 14 5.09 -4.11 -6.46
C ALA A 14 5.88 -2.88 -6.95
N ALA A 15 6.13 -2.78 -8.27
CA ALA A 15 6.81 -1.63 -8.86
C ALA A 15 6.02 -0.32 -8.68
N ASP A 16 4.69 -0.35 -8.80
CA ASP A 16 3.84 0.81 -8.54
C ASP A 16 3.92 1.26 -7.07
N ILE A 17 3.93 0.32 -6.12
CA ILE A 17 4.09 0.60 -4.68
C ILE A 17 5.46 1.23 -4.41
N GLU A 18 6.54 0.67 -4.98
CA GLU A 18 7.89 1.24 -4.85
C GLU A 18 7.98 2.65 -5.43
N ALA A 19 7.31 2.91 -6.57
CA ALA A 19 7.29 4.22 -7.19
C ALA A 19 6.60 5.26 -6.29
N LEU A 20 5.45 4.92 -5.71
CA LEU A 20 4.74 5.77 -4.76
C LEU A 20 5.58 6.04 -3.50
N ALA A 21 6.23 5.02 -2.96
CA ALA A 21 7.10 5.17 -1.78
C ALA A 21 8.22 6.19 -2.06
N ARG A 22 8.84 6.11 -3.24
CA ARG A 22 9.88 7.06 -3.67
C ARG A 22 9.33 8.46 -3.95
N GLU A 23 8.16 8.57 -4.58
CA GLU A 23 7.53 9.85 -4.93
C GLU A 23 7.20 10.68 -3.70
N TYR A 24 6.67 10.04 -2.66
CA TYR A 24 6.21 10.70 -1.44
C TYR A 24 7.22 10.67 -0.28
N ASP A 25 8.41 10.09 -0.49
CA ASP A 25 9.46 9.90 0.53
C ASP A 25 8.94 9.19 1.80
N ILE A 26 8.17 8.12 1.59
CA ILE A 26 7.58 7.29 2.65
C ILE A 26 7.96 5.82 2.47
N SER A 27 7.69 5.00 3.47
CA SER A 27 7.93 3.56 3.38
C SER A 27 6.85 2.85 2.55
N GLU A 28 7.20 1.72 1.93
CA GLU A 28 6.22 0.85 1.26
C GLU A 28 5.10 0.38 2.20
N GLN A 29 5.41 0.19 3.49
CA GLN A 29 4.39 -0.16 4.50
C GLN A 29 3.37 0.97 4.69
N GLU A 30 3.83 2.21 4.66
CA GLU A 30 2.98 3.39 4.75
C GLU A 30 2.11 3.54 3.48
N VAL A 31 2.69 3.32 2.29
CA VAL A 31 1.92 3.27 1.04
C VAL A 31 0.83 2.21 1.11
N LEU A 32 1.16 0.99 1.51
CA LEU A 32 0.19 -0.10 1.66
C LEU A 32 -0.91 0.24 2.65
N HIS A 33 -0.57 0.90 3.76
CA HIS A 33 -1.54 1.32 4.76
C HIS A 33 -2.55 2.31 4.16
N GLN A 34 -2.06 3.36 3.51
CA GLN A 34 -2.89 4.39 2.88
C GLN A 34 -3.75 3.84 1.74
N LEU A 35 -3.18 2.99 0.88
CA LEU A 35 -3.94 2.35 -0.21
C LEU A 35 -5.08 1.47 0.31
N VAL A 36 -4.86 0.76 1.43
CA VAL A 36 -5.90 -0.04 2.07
C VAL A 36 -6.99 0.87 2.67
N GLU A 37 -6.61 1.95 3.36
CA GLU A 37 -7.58 2.88 3.95
C GLU A 37 -8.43 3.57 2.88
N VAL A 38 -7.80 4.21 1.90
CA VAL A 38 -8.48 4.88 0.78
C VAL A 38 -9.36 3.90 -0.01
N GLY A 39 -8.85 2.69 -0.26
CA GLY A 39 -9.59 1.65 -0.97
C GLY A 39 -10.79 1.12 -0.20
N LEU A 40 -10.78 1.18 1.13
CA LEU A 40 -11.95 0.85 1.95
C LEU A 40 -12.96 1.99 2.00
N GLU A 41 -12.50 3.24 2.09
CA GLU A 41 -13.36 4.43 2.08
C GLU A 41 -14.11 4.60 0.75
N ALA A 42 -13.49 4.27 -0.38
CA ALA A 42 -14.09 4.41 -1.70
C ALA A 42 -15.21 3.38 -2.01
N ARG A 43 -15.49 2.43 -1.11
CA ARG A 43 -16.47 1.36 -1.30
C ARG A 43 -17.87 1.67 -0.76
N ASP A 44 -18.01 2.76 -0.01
CA ASP A 44 -19.27 3.30 0.52
C ASP A 44 -19.64 4.63 -0.16
#